data_AF-A0A420YWY9-F1
#
_entry.id   AF-A0A420YWY9-F1
#
_cell.length_a   1.000
_cell.length_b   1.000
_cell.length_c   1.000
_cell.angle_alpha   90.00
_cell.angle_beta   90.00
_cell.angle_gamma   90.00
#
_symmetry.space_group_name_H-M   'P 1'
#
loop_
_entity.id
_entity.type
_entity.pdbx_description
1 polymer ?
#
loop_
_entity_poly.entity_id
_entity_poly.type
_entity_poly.pdbx_seq_one_letter_code
_entity_poly.pdbx_strand_id
1 'polypeptide(L)'
;MVRKGFTYGFLRRICAFASASLLCACSGGGWKRIPADKVRQLLPRYALLAAALQDRNAPDSVRATAYKQFLEKEGYTLTDWDSTMAWYAKNNMPLYYDFYRLTSDSLNKEADRLQLKQDSIFRIEELANKRRNYNLDSVNLLSLGTINAGQGDLVNQTFSIAPSP
;
A
#
# COMPACT_ATOMS: atom_id res chain seq x y z
N MET A 1 -19.39 14.69 8.02
CA MET A 1 -19.47 13.26 8.42
C MET A 1 -18.12 12.82 8.97
N VAL A 2 -18.07 12.52 10.27
CA VAL A 2 -16.86 12.14 11.00
C VAL A 2 -16.49 10.69 10.66
N ARG A 3 -15.34 10.44 10.02
CA ARG A 3 -14.75 9.09 9.91
C ARG A 3 -13.58 8.96 10.88
N LYS A 4 -13.90 8.77 12.16
CA LYS A 4 -13.00 8.18 13.15
C LYS A 4 -13.06 6.66 12.97
N GLY A 5 -11.91 5.99 12.83
CA GLY A 5 -11.88 4.54 13.10
C GLY A 5 -10.83 3.68 12.37
N PHE A 6 -10.10 4.17 11.36
CA PHE A 6 -9.25 3.28 10.56
C PHE A 6 -7.90 2.92 11.21
N THR A 7 -7.43 3.71 12.18
CA THR A 7 -6.04 3.61 12.66
C THR A 7 -5.83 2.65 13.84
N TYR A 8 -6.80 2.47 14.73
CA TYR A 8 -6.60 1.71 15.97
C TYR A 8 -7.00 0.22 15.87
N GLY A 9 -7.89 -0.13 14.95
CA GLY A 9 -8.37 -1.52 14.76
C GLY A 9 -7.39 -2.40 14.00
N PHE A 10 -6.65 -1.82 13.05
CA PHE A 10 -5.70 -2.54 12.20
C PHE A 10 -4.46 -2.97 12.99
N LEU A 11 -3.86 -2.06 13.76
CA LEU A 11 -2.71 -2.33 14.63
C LEU A 11 -3.00 -3.41 15.68
N ARG A 12 -4.18 -3.39 16.30
CA ARG A 12 -4.55 -4.37 17.34
C ARG A 12 -4.79 -5.79 16.77
N ARG A 13 -5.25 -5.89 15.52
CA ARG A 13 -5.45 -7.18 14.83
C ARG A 13 -4.14 -7.80 14.36
N ILE A 14 -3.17 -6.99 13.93
CA ILE A 14 -1.84 -7.49 13.54
C ILE A 14 -1.09 -8.06 14.76
N CYS A 15 -1.16 -7.39 15.92
CA CYS A 15 -0.51 -7.87 17.13
C CYS A 15 -1.15 -9.15 17.70
N ALA A 16 -2.47 -9.32 17.56
CA ALA A 16 -3.17 -10.50 18.08
C ALA A 16 -2.88 -11.78 17.28
N PHE A 17 -2.63 -11.68 15.97
CA PHE A 17 -2.22 -12.84 15.17
C PHE A 17 -0.75 -13.22 15.37
N ALA A 18 0.12 -12.25 15.68
CA ALA A 18 1.52 -12.55 16.01
C ALA A 18 1.67 -13.41 17.28
N SER A 19 0.67 -13.42 18.17
CA SER A 19 0.70 -14.19 19.43
C SER A 19 0.18 -15.63 19.27
N ALA A 20 -0.70 -15.91 18.30
CA ALA A 20 -1.35 -17.21 18.16
C ALA A 20 -0.55 -18.23 17.33
N SER A 21 0.42 -17.78 16.52
CA SER A 21 1.27 -18.65 15.69
C SER A 21 2.48 -19.24 16.43
N LEU A 22 2.71 -18.87 17.69
CA LEU A 22 3.93 -19.22 18.43
C LEU A 22 3.95 -20.63 19.04
N LEU A 23 2.89 -21.43 18.91
CA LEU A 23 2.77 -22.72 19.61
C LEU A 23 2.88 -23.97 18.72
N CYS A 24 3.08 -23.85 17.41
CA CYS A 24 3.36 -25.00 16.53
C CYS A 24 4.83 -25.05 16.11
N ALA A 25 5.75 -25.03 17.08
CA ALA A 25 7.14 -25.42 16.84
C ALA A 25 7.24 -26.96 16.93
N CYS A 26 6.79 -27.64 15.88
CA CYS A 26 7.03 -29.07 15.72
C CYS A 26 8.51 -29.34 15.41
N SER A 27 9.08 -30.26 16.19
CA SER A 27 10.43 -30.78 16.18
C SER A 27 10.89 -31.38 14.83
N GLY A 28 12.17 -31.21 14.51
CA GLY A 28 12.96 -32.25 13.84
C GLY A 28 13.56 -31.95 12.46
N GLY A 29 13.21 -30.85 11.80
CA GLY A 29 13.84 -30.41 10.56
C GLY A 29 14.71 -29.18 10.79
N GLY A 30 15.97 -29.20 10.34
CA GLY A 30 16.82 -28.01 10.35
C GLY A 30 16.19 -26.94 9.48
N TRP A 31 15.50 -25.97 10.09
CA TRP A 31 14.94 -24.83 9.39
C TRP A 31 16.05 -23.85 9.04
N LYS A 32 15.92 -23.19 7.90
CA LYS A 32 16.87 -22.20 7.42
C LYS A 32 16.47 -20.82 7.93
N ARG A 33 17.30 -20.23 8.78
CA ARG A 33 17.08 -18.86 9.25
C ARG A 33 17.22 -17.87 8.12
N ILE A 34 16.16 -17.09 7.91
CA ILE A 34 16.13 -16.00 6.93
C ILE A 34 16.93 -14.81 7.49
N PRO A 35 17.87 -14.22 6.73
CA PRO A 35 18.63 -13.07 7.21
C PRO A 35 17.74 -11.83 7.37
N ALA A 36 18.10 -10.96 8.32
CA ALA A 36 17.31 -9.78 8.68
C ALA A 36 16.97 -8.87 7.49
N ASP A 37 17.92 -8.67 6.57
CA ASP A 37 17.69 -7.84 5.39
C ASP A 37 16.64 -8.42 4.45
N LYS A 38 16.59 -9.75 4.33
CA LYS A 38 15.54 -10.44 3.58
C LYS A 38 14.20 -10.35 4.29
N VAL A 39 14.15 -10.50 5.61
CA VAL A 39 12.91 -10.30 6.38
C VAL A 39 12.36 -8.89 6.16
N ARG A 40 13.21 -7.85 6.21
CA ARG A 40 12.81 -6.46 5.94
C ARG A 40 12.23 -6.24 4.54
N GLN A 41 12.75 -6.94 3.53
CA GLN A 41 12.24 -6.86 2.15
C GLN A 41 10.93 -7.63 1.97
N LEU A 42 10.79 -8.78 2.62
CA LEU A 42 9.66 -9.70 2.44
C LEU A 42 8.45 -9.31 3.28
N LEU A 43 8.66 -8.81 4.50
CA LEU A 43 7.60 -8.54 5.47
C LEU A 43 6.53 -7.56 4.96
N PRO A 44 6.85 -6.45 4.26
CA PRO A 44 5.81 -5.57 3.70
C PRO A 44 4.93 -6.27 2.66
N ARG A 45 5.54 -7.06 1.76
CA ARG A 45 4.82 -7.79 0.72
C ARG A 45 3.97 -8.91 1.30
N TYR A 46 4.50 -9.62 2.30
CA TYR A 46 3.77 -10.63 3.06
C TYR A 46 2.59 -10.02 3.82
N ALA A 47 2.78 -8.88 4.48
CA ALA A 47 1.73 -8.16 5.20
C ALA A 47 0.61 -7.67 4.26
N LEU A 48 0.95 -7.16 3.07
CA LEU A 48 -0.02 -6.79 2.04
C LEU A 48 -0.81 -8.00 1.54
N LEU A 49 -0.13 -9.12 1.28
CA LEU A 49 -0.80 -10.37 0.88
C LEU A 49 -1.77 -10.83 1.98
N ALA A 50 -1.34 -10.82 3.24
CA ALA A 50 -2.19 -11.18 4.36
C ALA A 50 -3.41 -10.27 4.50
N ALA A 51 -3.21 -8.95 4.38
CA ALA A 51 -4.30 -7.98 4.42
C ALA A 51 -5.28 -8.16 3.25
N ALA A 52 -4.79 -8.38 2.03
CA ALA A 52 -5.62 -8.57 0.85
C ALA A 52 -6.47 -9.85 0.92
N LEU A 53 -5.92 -10.92 1.47
CA LEU A 53 -6.66 -12.18 1.69
C LEU A 53 -7.69 -12.04 2.81
N GLN A 54 -7.36 -11.26 3.85
CA GLN A 54 -8.29 -10.96 4.94
C GLN A 54 -9.46 -10.10 4.45
N ASP A 55 -9.20 -9.08 3.64
CA ASP A 55 -10.24 -8.20 3.07
C ASP A 55 -11.24 -8.99 2.20
N ARG A 56 -10.74 -10.02 1.51
CA ARG A 56 -11.56 -10.94 0.70
C ARG A 56 -12.26 -12.04 1.51
N ASN A 57 -12.11 -12.07 2.85
CA ASN A 57 -12.57 -13.15 3.71
C ASN A 57 -12.16 -14.55 3.18
N ALA A 58 -10.93 -14.68 2.68
CA ALA A 58 -10.45 -15.93 2.12
C ALA A 58 -10.41 -17.05 3.19
N PRO A 59 -10.87 -18.28 2.87
CA PRO A 59 -10.75 -19.41 3.77
C PRO A 59 -9.30 -19.68 4.21
N ASP A 60 -9.13 -20.24 5.41
CA ASP A 60 -7.80 -20.53 5.97
C ASP A 60 -6.95 -21.43 5.06
N SER A 61 -7.57 -22.38 4.35
CA SER A 61 -6.90 -23.23 3.36
C SER A 61 -6.27 -22.41 2.22
N VAL A 62 -7.03 -21.46 1.66
CA VAL A 62 -6.57 -20.57 0.59
C VAL A 62 -5.45 -19.66 1.08
N ARG A 63 -5.58 -19.15 2.31
CA ARG A 63 -4.53 -18.33 2.94
C ARG A 63 -3.23 -19.09 3.11
N ALA A 64 -3.27 -20.30 3.67
CA ALA A 64 -2.10 -21.13 3.86
C ALA A 64 -1.40 -21.45 2.53
N THR A 65 -2.17 -21.79 1.48
CA THR A 65 -1.61 -22.01 0.14
C THR A 65 -0.97 -20.74 -0.43
N ALA A 66 -1.62 -19.59 -0.29
CA ALA A 66 -1.09 -18.32 -0.80
C ALA A 66 0.22 -17.91 -0.10
N TYR A 67 0.31 -18.07 1.23
CA TYR A 67 1.54 -17.80 1.97
C TYR A 67 2.67 -18.74 1.56
N LYS A 68 2.35 -20.04 1.42
CA LYS A 68 3.31 -21.04 0.96
C LYS A 68 3.85 -20.69 -0.42
N GLN A 69 2.98 -20.41 -1.39
CA GLN A 69 3.38 -20.03 -2.75
C GLN A 69 4.19 -18.73 -2.78
N PHE A 70 3.87 -17.75 -1.93
CA PHE A 70 4.64 -16.51 -1.82
C PHE A 70 6.07 -16.77 -1.35
N LEU A 71 6.23 -17.57 -0.29
CA LEU A 71 7.55 -17.88 0.28
C LEU A 71 8.37 -18.81 -0.63
N GLU A 72 7.72 -19.77 -1.30
CA GLU A 72 8.38 -20.67 -2.25
C GLU A 72 9.01 -19.91 -3.41
N LYS A 73 8.35 -18.85 -3.92
CA LYS A 73 8.91 -17.96 -4.95
C LYS A 73 10.19 -17.25 -4.50
N GLU A 74 10.34 -17.04 -3.21
CA GLU A 74 11.49 -16.37 -2.61
C GLU A 74 12.54 -17.39 -2.11
N GLY A 75 12.29 -18.69 -2.31
CA GLY A 75 13.20 -19.79 -1.95
C GLY A 75 13.14 -20.22 -0.49
N TYR A 76 12.04 -19.93 0.22
CA TYR A 76 11.85 -20.26 1.63
C TYR A 76 10.57 -21.07 1.86
N THR A 77 10.55 -21.86 2.92
CA THR A 77 9.33 -22.56 3.35
C THR A 77 8.56 -21.74 4.38
N LEU A 78 7.28 -22.09 4.59
CA LEU A 78 6.48 -21.48 5.66
C LEU A 78 7.08 -21.75 7.05
N THR A 79 7.61 -22.95 7.25
CA THR A 79 8.30 -23.33 8.49
C THR A 79 9.56 -22.49 8.74
N ASP A 80 10.34 -22.19 7.69
CA ASP A 80 11.52 -21.32 7.81
C ASP A 80 11.14 -19.90 8.22
N TRP A 81 10.06 -19.38 7.64
CA TRP A 81 9.53 -18.06 7.97
C TRP A 81 9.06 -17.99 9.42
N ASP A 82 8.17 -18.89 9.83
CA ASP A 82 7.59 -18.91 11.17
C ASP A 82 8.67 -19.11 12.25
N SER A 83 9.61 -20.04 12.00
CA SER A 83 10.74 -20.29 12.89
C SER A 83 11.70 -19.10 12.96
N THR A 84 11.93 -18.41 11.84
CA THR A 84 12.76 -17.19 11.81
C THR A 84 12.12 -16.08 12.63
N MET A 85 10.82 -15.83 12.46
CA MET A 85 10.11 -14.79 13.19
C MET A 85 10.07 -15.10 14.69
N ALA A 86 9.80 -16.35 15.08
CA ALA A 86 9.86 -16.80 16.46
C ALA A 86 11.28 -16.65 17.06
N TRP A 87 12.32 -16.98 16.28
CA TRP A 87 13.70 -16.84 16.70
C TRP A 87 14.07 -15.36 16.93
N TYR A 88 13.69 -14.44 16.03
CA TYR A 88 13.94 -13.02 16.20
C TYR A 88 13.18 -12.44 17.41
N ALA A 89 11.91 -12.82 17.59
CA ALA A 89 11.13 -12.40 18.75
C ALA A 89 11.80 -12.82 20.08
N LYS A 90 12.36 -14.04 20.12
CA LYS A 90 13.01 -14.58 21.32
C LYS A 90 14.43 -14.04 21.55
N ASN A 91 15.25 -13.96 20.50
CA ASN A 91 16.69 -13.71 20.63
C ASN A 91 17.08 -12.25 20.38
N ASN A 92 16.30 -11.50 19.62
CA ASN A 92 16.59 -10.10 19.29
C ASN A 92 15.29 -9.29 19.12
N MET A 93 14.61 -9.07 20.25
CA MET A 93 13.34 -8.35 20.29
C MET A 93 13.41 -6.92 19.72
N PRO A 94 14.47 -6.12 19.94
CA PRO A 94 14.59 -4.79 19.31
C PRO A 94 14.55 -4.86 17.79
N LEU A 95 15.30 -5.80 17.19
CA LEU A 95 15.32 -5.99 15.75
C LEU A 95 13.97 -6.51 15.21
N TYR A 96 13.32 -7.40 15.96
CA TYR A 96 11.97 -7.87 15.63
C TYR A 96 10.98 -6.70 15.58
N TYR A 97 11.00 -5.81 16.57
CA TYR A 97 10.16 -4.61 16.58
C TYR A 97 10.46 -3.69 15.39
N ASP A 98 11.74 -3.48 15.08
CA ASP A 98 12.15 -2.66 13.94
C ASP A 98 11.65 -3.22 12.61
N PHE A 99 11.54 -4.54 12.44
CA PHE A 99 10.95 -5.11 11.22
C PHE A 99 9.52 -4.63 11.00
N TYR A 100 8.68 -4.67 12.04
CA TYR A 100 7.29 -4.23 11.93
C TYR A 100 7.16 -2.72 11.84
N ARG A 101 7.98 -1.96 12.58
CA ARG A 101 8.00 -0.50 12.49
C ARG A 101 8.34 -0.03 11.08
N LEU A 102 9.46 -0.50 10.53
CA LEU A 102 9.90 -0.14 9.18
C LEU A 102 8.90 -0.60 8.11
N THR A 103 8.28 -1.77 8.32
CA THR A 103 7.21 -2.25 7.44
C THR A 103 6.02 -1.31 7.46
N SER A 104 5.55 -0.90 8.64
CA SER A 104 4.44 0.04 8.78
C SER A 104 4.75 1.37 8.10
N ASP A 105 5.95 1.91 8.31
CA ASP A 105 6.37 3.18 7.69
C ASP A 105 6.40 3.08 6.17
N SER A 106 6.91 1.97 5.63
CA SER A 106 6.94 1.71 4.19
C SER A 106 5.54 1.60 3.59
N LEU A 107 4.64 0.85 4.24
CA LEU A 107 3.27 0.67 3.78
C LEU A 107 2.45 1.97 3.85
N ASN A 108 2.67 2.79 4.88
CA ASN A 108 2.01 4.10 4.99
C ASN A 108 2.44 5.03 3.85
N LYS A 109 3.74 5.08 3.52
CA LYS A 109 4.24 5.88 2.40
C LYS A 109 3.65 5.45 1.05
N GLU A 110 3.53 4.14 0.82
CA GLU A 110 2.89 3.64 -0.40
C GLU A 110 1.38 3.91 -0.42
N ALA A 111 0.71 3.85 0.74
CA ALA A 111 -0.70 4.22 0.85
C ALA A 111 -0.92 5.70 0.49
N ASP A 112 -0.12 6.61 1.04
CA ASP A 112 -0.18 8.04 0.73
C ASP A 112 0.05 8.30 -0.78
N ARG A 113 1.04 7.61 -1.37
CA ARG A 113 1.34 7.70 -2.80
C ARG A 113 0.17 7.21 -3.66
N LEU A 114 -0.44 6.08 -3.29
CA LEU A 114 -1.59 5.53 -4.02
C LEU A 114 -2.80 6.43 -3.90
N GLN A 115 -3.01 7.05 -2.75
CA GLN A 115 -4.07 8.04 -2.54
C GLN A 115 -3.90 9.27 -3.43
N LEU A 116 -2.69 9.83 -3.50
CA LEU A 116 -2.39 10.95 -4.40
C LEU A 116 -2.66 10.59 -5.88
N LYS A 117 -2.31 9.37 -6.30
CA LYS A 117 -2.63 8.90 -7.65
C LYS A 117 -4.14 8.77 -7.86
N GLN A 118 -4.86 8.18 -6.91
CA GLN A 118 -6.30 8.05 -6.98
C GLN A 118 -6.99 9.42 -7.09
N ASP A 119 -6.58 10.40 -6.29
CA ASP A 119 -7.12 11.76 -6.34
C ASP A 119 -6.84 12.42 -7.70
N SER A 120 -5.65 12.18 -8.29
CA SER A 120 -5.31 12.69 -9.62
C SER A 120 -6.20 12.09 -10.71
N ILE A 121 -6.47 10.77 -10.65
CA ILE A 121 -7.37 10.09 -11.58
C ILE A 121 -8.79 10.62 -11.44
N PHE A 122 -9.29 10.76 -10.20
CA PHE A 122 -10.62 11.30 -9.95
C PHE A 122 -10.79 12.72 -10.52
N ARG A 123 -9.78 13.58 -10.36
CA ARG A 123 -9.76 14.92 -10.97
C ARG A 123 -9.82 14.86 -12.50
N ILE A 124 -9.05 13.96 -13.12
CA ILE A 124 -9.05 13.78 -14.57
C ILE A 124 -10.42 13.28 -15.06
N GLU A 125 -11.04 12.32 -14.36
CA GLU A 125 -12.36 11.80 -14.68
C GLU A 125 -13.45 12.87 -14.53
N GLU A 126 -13.39 13.68 -13.47
CA GLU A 126 -14.31 14.80 -13.26
C GLU A 126 -14.20 15.83 -14.40
N LEU A 127 -12.97 16.16 -14.83
CA LEU A 127 -12.72 17.04 -15.97
C LEU A 127 -13.26 16.45 -17.28
N ALA A 128 -13.06 15.16 -17.52
CA ALA A 128 -13.59 14.48 -18.69
C ALA A 128 -15.13 14.48 -18.71
N ASN A 129 -15.76 14.28 -17.54
CA ASN A 129 -17.22 14.36 -17.40
C ASN A 129 -17.76 15.78 -17.64
N LYS A 130 -17.12 16.81 -17.09
CA LYS A 130 -17.48 18.22 -17.34
C LYS A 130 -17.36 18.59 -18.82
N ARG A 131 -16.30 18.14 -19.50
CA ARG A 131 -16.10 18.32 -20.94
C ARG A 131 -17.18 17.61 -21.77
N ARG A 132 -17.54 16.37 -21.43
CA ARG A 132 -18.60 15.61 -22.13
C ARG A 132 -19.99 16.23 -21.98
N ASN A 133 -20.28 16.84 -20.84
CA ASN A 133 -21.58 17.43 -20.54
C ASN A 133 -21.69 18.92 -20.91
N TYR A 134 -20.74 19.45 -21.71
CA TYR A 134 -20.68 20.87 -22.11
C TYR A 134 -20.76 21.89 -20.97
N ASN A 135 -20.41 21.46 -19.74
CA ASN A 135 -20.42 22.31 -18.55
C ASN A 135 -18.99 22.83 -18.27
N LEU A 136 -18.40 23.46 -19.30
CA LEU A 136 -17.09 24.09 -19.23
C LEU A 136 -17.29 25.58 -19.00
N ASP A 137 -17.30 25.98 -17.73
CA ASP A 137 -17.28 27.40 -17.38
C ASP A 137 -15.95 28.05 -17.80
N SER A 138 -16.01 29.27 -18.30
CA SER A 138 -14.86 30.04 -18.82
C SER A 138 -13.74 30.23 -17.79
N VAL A 139 -14.07 30.20 -16.49
CA VAL A 139 -13.11 30.23 -15.37
C VAL A 139 -12.26 28.94 -15.31
N ASN A 140 -12.83 27.79 -15.68
CA ASN A 140 -12.10 26.51 -15.69
C ASN A 140 -11.17 26.38 -16.91
N LEU A 141 -11.42 27.15 -17.98
CA LEU A 141 -10.55 27.19 -19.16
C LEU A 141 -9.28 28.02 -18.93
N LEU A 142 -9.34 29.06 -18.09
CA LEU A 142 -8.20 29.93 -17.81
C LEU A 142 -7.15 29.31 -16.88
N SER A 143 -7.55 28.38 -15.99
CA SER A 143 -6.60 27.60 -15.19
C SER A 143 -5.92 26.48 -16.00
N LEU A 144 -6.41 26.21 -17.21
CA LEU A 144 -5.91 25.20 -18.13
C LEU A 144 -5.11 25.91 -19.23
N GLY A 145 -3.89 26.31 -18.90
CA GLY A 145 -2.92 26.71 -19.91
C GLY A 145 -2.90 25.70 -21.07
N THR A 146 -2.87 26.25 -22.29
CA THR A 146 -2.94 25.62 -23.61
C THR A 146 -4.32 25.07 -24.02
N ILE A 147 -5.03 25.90 -24.79
CA ILE A 147 -6.22 25.53 -25.56
C ILE A 147 -5.75 25.05 -26.94
N ASN A 148 -5.98 23.78 -27.29
CA ASN A 148 -5.90 23.31 -28.67
C ASN A 148 -7.24 23.58 -29.35
N ALA A 149 -7.35 24.68 -30.09
CA ALA A 149 -8.55 25.02 -30.86
C ALA A 149 -8.57 24.30 -32.21
N GLY A 150 -9.77 23.80 -32.57
CA GLY A 150 -10.06 23.26 -33.89
C GLY A 150 -10.36 24.38 -34.91
N GLN A 151 -10.16 24.06 -36.19
CA GLN A 151 -10.15 25.03 -37.29
C GLN A 151 -11.51 25.75 -37.45
N GLY A 152 -11.52 27.06 -37.18
CA GLY A 152 -12.66 27.95 -37.42
C GLY A 152 -12.99 28.92 -36.27
N ASP A 153 -12.53 28.64 -35.04
CA ASP A 153 -12.80 29.50 -33.89
C ASP A 153 -11.70 30.54 -33.66
N LEU A 154 -12.10 31.80 -33.48
CA LEU A 154 -11.20 32.88 -33.08
C LEU A 154 -10.92 32.77 -31.57
N VAL A 155 -9.80 32.16 -31.22
CA VAL A 155 -9.25 32.19 -29.86
C VAL A 155 -8.48 33.49 -29.66
N ASN A 156 -9.15 34.50 -29.12
CA ASN A 156 -8.47 35.71 -28.67
C ASN A 156 -8.14 35.60 -27.18
N GLN A 157 -6.86 35.40 -26.88
CA GLN A 157 -6.30 35.60 -25.54
C GLN A 157 -5.34 36.79 -25.59
N THR A 158 -5.69 37.87 -24.89
CA THR A 158 -4.76 38.98 -24.61
C THR A 158 -4.35 38.86 -23.15
N PHE A 159 -3.04 38.76 -22.89
CA PHE A 159 -2.51 38.81 -21.53
C PHE A 159 -1.55 40.00 -21.39
N SER A 160 -1.67 40.70 -20.27
CA SER A 160 -0.76 41.79 -19.91
C SER A 160 0.04 41.35 -18.68
N ILE A 161 1.36 41.28 -18.84
CA ILE A 161 2.29 40.99 -17.74
C ILE A 161 2.82 42.33 -17.26
N ALA A 162 2.32 42.81 -16.13
CA ALA A 162 2.97 43.90 -15.41
C ALA A 162 4.04 43.32 -14.48
N PRO A 163 5.29 43.81 -14.50
CA PRO A 163 6.31 43.36 -13.57
C PRO A 163 5.95 43.86 -12.16
N SER A 164 5.93 42.95 -11.18
CA SER A 164 5.84 43.32 -9.76
C SER A 164 7.21 43.77 -9.25
N PRO A 165 7.32 44.94 -8.60
CA PRO A 165 8.46 45.22 -7.72
C PRO A 165 8.46 44.30 -6.49
#